data_AF-A0AAD5T2G7-F1
#
_entry.id   AF-A0AAD5T2G7-F1
#
_cell.length_a   1.000
_cell.length_b   1.000
_cell.length_c   1.000
_cell.angle_alpha   90.00
_cell.angle_beta   90.00
_cell.angle_gamma   90.00
#
_symmetry.space_group_name_H-M   'P 1'
#
loop_
_entity.id
_entity.type
_entity.pdbx_description
1 polymer ?
#
loop_
_entity_poly.entity_id
_entity_poly.type
_entity_poly.pdbx_seq_one_letter_code
_entity_poly.pdbx_strand_id
1 'polypeptide(L)'
;MGSNDHEYLNEVLPRSKLFVILISADMIEEFKTAHERVCYPLLELEKAIDLGSQLAIIPIFLDNTQDLLNVNRTFDDYPNDFHYSRFSAKKQKVRDIVSSISQRWGYTFKSEVSEMKKGDLDGLVRNLLSETKKHLENNLRWNILLPAKPKYDVFISYRVKSERDLAMALFYVLSAERQLVHGINRGLEVYLDKKCLKKGTDWNVDFLNGIRASAIVVVLISKDSVTKFVTAHESEDNLLLELESAFDILDHRKSRPIVIVPVFINGFIPNPEAFPKRFHYHPSSPRILTIHAVVTRLSQLQGVSVYTDDEKDKSNFQAAESLVPGVTIHLKEHWAEQEKRANALLYPEVTSSNDKDEEAVIAEIPI
;
A
#
# COMPACT_ATOMS: atom_id res chain seq x y z
N MET A 1 35.39 13.57 7.19
CA MET A 1 34.41 13.41 8.29
C MET A 1 35.08 13.80 9.58
N GLY A 2 34.50 14.73 10.31
CA GLY A 2 34.90 15.02 11.69
C GLY A 2 34.27 13.99 12.63
N SER A 3 34.70 13.98 13.88
CA SER A 3 34.07 13.20 14.97
C SER A 3 32.55 13.39 15.07
N ASN A 4 32.05 14.55 14.61
CA ASN A 4 30.67 14.99 14.81
C ASN A 4 29.63 14.21 13.98
N ASP A 5 30.02 13.68 12.81
CA ASP A 5 29.07 12.94 11.96
C ASP A 5 28.67 11.60 12.61
N HIS A 6 29.57 11.03 13.41
CA HIS A 6 29.36 9.79 14.13
C HIS A 6 28.48 9.98 15.38
N GLU A 7 28.58 11.14 16.02
CA GLU A 7 27.75 11.55 17.16
C GLU A 7 26.30 11.78 16.71
N TYR A 8 26.09 12.50 15.61
CA TYR A 8 24.75 12.77 15.09
C TYR A 8 23.95 11.48 14.80
N LEU A 9 24.55 10.54 14.06
CA LEU A 9 23.89 9.30 13.64
C LEU A 9 23.56 8.36 14.80
N ASN A 10 24.33 8.38 15.89
CA ASN A 10 24.19 7.41 16.98
C ASN A 10 23.57 7.99 18.25
N GLU A 11 23.62 9.32 18.44
CA GLU A 11 23.08 9.96 19.64
C GLU A 11 21.89 10.87 19.35
N VAL A 12 21.98 11.68 18.29
CA VAL A 12 20.94 12.67 17.98
C VAL A 12 19.76 12.02 17.26
N LEU A 13 20.03 11.32 16.16
CA LEU A 13 18.98 10.72 15.32
C LEU A 13 18.06 9.76 16.08
N PRO A 14 18.54 8.87 16.98
CA PRO A 14 17.66 7.98 17.76
C PRO A 14 16.78 8.70 18.79
N ARG A 15 17.14 9.93 19.18
CA ARG A 15 16.35 10.76 20.12
C ARG A 15 15.34 11.64 19.39
N SER A 16 15.53 11.86 18.09
CA SER A 16 14.65 12.65 17.25
C SER A 16 13.30 11.95 17.05
N LYS A 17 12.24 12.76 16.92
CA LYS A 17 10.90 12.32 16.48
C LYS A 17 10.66 12.56 15.00
N LEU A 18 11.48 13.43 14.41
CA LEU A 18 11.38 13.89 13.04
C LEU A 18 12.76 13.85 12.39
N PHE A 19 12.82 13.34 11.16
CA PHE A 19 13.99 13.42 10.28
C PHE A 19 13.55 14.00 8.95
N VAL A 20 13.98 15.22 8.69
CA VAL A 20 13.69 15.94 7.43
C VAL A 20 14.90 15.81 6.54
N ILE A 21 14.70 15.37 5.30
CA ILE A 21 15.78 15.24 4.31
C ILE A 21 15.42 16.02 3.04
N LEU A 22 16.35 16.86 2.60
CA LEU A 22 16.23 17.57 1.32
C LEU A 22 16.82 16.68 0.21
N ILE A 23 16.02 16.37 -0.80
CA ILE A 23 16.40 15.47 -1.89
C ILE A 23 16.48 16.28 -3.18
N SER A 24 17.70 16.44 -3.70
CA SER A 24 17.97 17.07 -4.99
C SER A 24 18.21 16.03 -6.09
N ALA A 25 18.24 16.47 -7.34
CA ALA A 25 18.59 15.62 -8.47
C ALA A 25 20.01 15.03 -8.34
N ASP A 26 20.98 15.83 -7.86
CA ASP A 26 22.36 15.36 -7.63
C ASP A 26 22.40 14.23 -6.59
N MET A 27 21.62 14.35 -5.51
CA MET A 27 21.52 13.31 -4.49
C MET A 27 20.97 12.00 -5.08
N ILE A 28 19.99 12.09 -5.98
CA ILE A 28 19.47 10.92 -6.70
C ILE A 28 20.53 10.26 -7.56
N GLU A 29 21.31 11.04 -8.31
CA GLU A 29 22.40 10.50 -9.14
C GLU A 29 23.48 9.84 -8.28
N GLU A 30 23.80 10.41 -7.11
CA GLU A 30 24.72 9.78 -6.17
C GLU A 30 24.22 8.40 -5.69
N PHE A 31 22.91 8.26 -5.43
CA PHE A 31 22.33 7.00 -4.98
C PHE A 31 22.57 5.86 -5.97
N LYS A 32 22.57 6.12 -7.28
CA LYS A 32 22.85 5.08 -8.30
C LYS A 32 24.24 4.45 -8.15
N THR A 33 25.19 5.17 -7.57
CA THR A 33 26.58 4.72 -7.36
C THR A 33 26.88 4.28 -5.92
N ALA A 34 25.89 4.29 -5.02
CA ALA A 34 26.10 4.08 -3.59
C ALA A 34 26.53 2.64 -3.21
N HIS A 35 26.52 1.69 -4.13
CA HIS A 35 27.06 0.34 -3.93
C HIS A 35 28.59 0.28 -4.07
N GLU A 36 29.20 1.28 -4.69
CA GLU A 36 30.65 1.34 -4.94
C GLU A 36 31.38 2.30 -3.98
N ARG A 37 30.66 3.29 -3.44
CA ARG A 37 31.21 4.33 -2.56
C ARG A 37 30.21 4.72 -1.48
N VAL A 38 30.74 5.28 -0.39
CA VAL A 38 29.91 5.75 0.73
C VAL A 38 29.07 6.93 0.26
N CYS A 39 27.75 6.83 0.39
CA CYS A 39 26.82 7.93 0.17
C CYS A 39 26.21 8.35 1.51
N TYR A 40 26.64 9.49 2.05
CA TYR A 40 26.24 9.91 3.39
C TYR A 40 24.74 10.18 3.56
N PRO A 41 24.06 10.86 2.61
CA PRO A 41 22.61 11.00 2.69
C PRO A 41 21.90 9.64 2.74
N LEU A 42 22.38 8.66 1.97
CA LEU A 42 21.84 7.30 1.99
C LEU A 42 22.12 6.58 3.32
N LEU A 43 23.26 6.86 3.98
CA LEU A 43 23.58 6.32 5.30
C LEU A 43 22.63 6.84 6.39
N GLU A 44 22.35 8.14 6.37
CA GLU A 44 21.41 8.78 7.28
C GLU A 44 20.00 8.23 7.08
N LEU A 45 19.58 8.07 5.83
CA LEU A 45 18.31 7.45 5.46
C LEU A 45 18.20 6.00 5.92
N GLU A 46 19.24 5.19 5.69
CA GLU A 46 19.29 3.79 6.14
C GLU A 46 19.08 3.70 7.65
N LYS A 47 19.81 4.53 8.41
CA LYS A 47 19.69 4.62 9.88
C LYS A 47 18.31 5.10 10.32
N ALA A 48 17.75 6.10 9.64
CA ALA A 48 16.42 6.61 9.94
C ALA A 48 15.33 5.56 9.66
N ILE A 49 15.47 4.79 8.58
CA ILE A 49 14.56 3.68 8.24
C ILE A 49 14.66 2.57 9.29
N ASP A 50 15.87 2.26 9.77
CA ASP A 50 16.10 1.26 10.82
C ASP A 50 15.43 1.62 12.16
N LEU A 51 15.25 2.91 12.45
CA LEU A 51 14.51 3.40 13.63
C LEU A 51 12.99 3.21 13.49
N GLY A 52 12.50 2.92 12.28
CA GLY A 52 11.12 2.49 12.03
C GLY A 52 10.08 3.50 12.51
N SER A 53 9.13 3.05 13.34
CA SER A 53 8.03 3.87 13.86
C SER A 53 8.44 4.89 14.91
N GLN A 54 9.69 4.86 15.39
CA GLN A 54 10.19 5.82 16.38
C GLN A 54 10.48 7.20 15.77
N LEU A 55 10.67 7.27 14.45
CA LEU A 55 11.13 8.43 13.73
C LEU A 55 10.29 8.67 12.46
N ALA A 56 9.61 9.81 12.38
CA ALA A 56 8.92 10.22 11.17
C ALA A 56 9.94 10.79 10.16
N ILE A 57 10.03 10.17 8.98
CA ILE A 57 10.91 10.63 7.89
C ILE A 57 10.08 11.46 6.91
N ILE A 58 10.49 12.71 6.67
CA ILE A 58 9.85 13.64 5.73
C ILE A 58 10.86 14.02 4.65
N PRO A 59 10.81 13.38 3.46
CA PRO A 59 11.52 13.87 2.29
C PRO A 59 10.93 15.18 1.76
N ILE A 60 11.81 16.11 1.40
CA ILE A 60 11.50 17.35 0.69
C ILE A 60 12.27 17.31 -0.62
N PHE A 61 11.55 17.03 -1.70
CA PHE A 61 12.08 16.97 -3.05
C PHE A 61 12.23 18.38 -3.62
N LEU A 62 13.45 18.73 -3.99
CA LEU A 62 13.78 20.01 -4.62
C LEU A 62 13.59 19.87 -6.13
N ASP A 63 12.93 20.83 -6.78
CA ASP A 63 12.71 20.85 -8.23
C ASP A 63 11.90 19.65 -8.77
N ASN A 64 12.19 19.24 -10.00
CA ASN A 64 11.58 18.10 -10.70
C ASN A 64 12.11 16.75 -10.18
N THR A 65 12.78 16.72 -9.03
CA THR A 65 13.35 15.50 -8.43
C THR A 65 12.27 14.46 -8.12
N GLN A 66 11.07 14.92 -7.76
CA GLN A 66 9.92 14.03 -7.60
C GLN A 66 9.51 13.39 -8.92
N ASP A 67 9.53 14.16 -10.02
CA ASP A 67 9.24 13.63 -11.35
C ASP A 67 10.33 12.64 -11.78
N LEU A 68 11.60 12.88 -11.44
CA LEU A 68 12.68 11.92 -11.68
C LEU A 68 12.46 10.59 -10.95
N LEU A 69 12.02 10.61 -9.69
CA LEU A 69 11.65 9.38 -8.97
C LEU A 69 10.40 8.71 -9.55
N ASN A 70 9.43 9.51 -9.97
CA ASN A 70 8.18 9.03 -10.56
C ASN A 70 8.34 8.54 -12.00
N VAL A 71 9.37 8.97 -12.74
CA VAL A 71 9.73 8.51 -14.09
C VAL A 71 10.58 7.25 -14.00
N ASN A 72 11.46 7.16 -13.01
CA ASN A 72 12.28 5.97 -12.73
C ASN A 72 11.49 4.85 -12.01
N ARG A 73 10.21 4.64 -12.39
CA ARG A 73 9.25 3.71 -11.74
C ARG A 73 9.73 2.28 -11.59
N THR A 74 10.71 1.88 -12.40
CA THR A 74 11.28 0.53 -12.36
C THR A 74 12.25 0.34 -11.20
N PHE A 75 12.75 1.43 -10.58
CA PHE A 75 13.89 1.44 -9.65
C PHE A 75 15.11 0.65 -10.16
N ASP A 76 15.14 0.33 -11.46
CA ASP A 76 16.13 -0.57 -12.04
C ASP A 76 17.47 0.12 -12.23
N ASP A 77 17.45 1.45 -12.35
CA ASP A 77 18.64 2.30 -12.34
C ASP A 77 19.35 2.34 -10.98
N TYR A 78 18.71 1.82 -9.92
CA TYR A 78 19.32 1.71 -8.61
C TYR A 78 19.88 0.29 -8.37
N PRO A 79 21.10 0.20 -7.83
CA PRO A 79 21.74 -1.07 -7.52
C PRO A 79 20.87 -1.95 -6.63
N ASN A 80 20.76 -3.22 -6.99
CA ASN A 80 20.19 -4.26 -6.13
C ASN A 80 21.22 -4.82 -5.12
N ASP A 81 22.30 -4.07 -4.92
CA ASP A 81 23.41 -4.34 -4.01
C ASP A 81 23.27 -3.53 -2.73
N PHE A 82 23.99 -3.96 -1.70
CA PHE A 82 24.04 -3.26 -0.43
C PHE A 82 24.72 -1.91 -0.57
N HIS A 83 24.23 -0.91 0.16
CA HIS A 83 24.93 0.36 0.32
C HIS A 83 26.36 0.11 0.85
N TYR A 84 27.37 0.71 0.21
CA TYR A 84 28.76 0.64 0.63
C TYR A 84 28.97 1.44 1.91
N SER A 85 28.62 0.84 3.05
CA SER A 85 28.81 1.42 4.37
C SER A 85 29.47 0.41 5.31
N ARG A 86 30.50 0.88 6.05
CA ARG A 86 31.09 0.16 7.18
C ARG A 86 30.35 0.42 8.50
N PHE A 87 29.39 1.35 8.50
CA PHE A 87 28.78 1.92 9.71
C PHE A 87 27.36 1.41 9.97
N SER A 88 26.74 0.74 8.98
CA SER A 88 25.41 0.13 9.15
C SER A 88 25.54 -1.30 9.68
N ALA A 89 24.89 -1.59 10.81
CA ALA A 89 24.78 -2.94 11.36
C ALA A 89 23.84 -3.82 10.52
N LYS A 90 22.88 -3.21 9.81
CA LYS A 90 21.92 -3.88 8.93
C LYS A 90 22.06 -3.31 7.53
N LYS A 91 22.85 -3.98 6.70
CA LYS A 91 23.00 -3.57 5.30
C LYS A 91 21.66 -3.63 4.59
N GLN A 92 21.13 -2.49 4.18
CA GLN A 92 19.99 -2.41 3.27
C GLN A 92 20.47 -2.25 1.82
N LYS A 93 19.68 -2.73 0.87
CA LYS A 93 19.99 -2.52 -0.55
C LYS A 93 19.66 -1.08 -0.93
N VAL A 94 20.49 -0.50 -1.79
CA VAL A 94 20.29 0.88 -2.26
C VAL A 94 18.88 1.06 -2.83
N ARG A 95 18.45 0.12 -3.69
CA ARG A 95 17.09 0.08 -4.25
C ARG A 95 15.98 0.11 -3.19
N ASP A 96 16.15 -0.63 -2.09
CA ASP A 96 15.13 -0.73 -1.03
C ASP A 96 15.04 0.58 -0.23
N ILE A 97 16.17 1.25 0.02
CA ILE A 97 16.22 2.55 0.68
C ILE A 97 15.51 3.60 -0.18
N VAL A 98 15.86 3.67 -1.47
CA VAL A 98 15.24 4.62 -2.41
C VAL A 98 13.74 4.35 -2.58
N SER A 99 13.34 3.08 -2.69
CA SER A 99 11.92 2.69 -2.72
C SER A 99 11.18 3.08 -1.44
N SER A 100 11.83 3.00 -0.28
CA SER A 100 11.22 3.40 0.99
C SER A 100 10.98 4.91 1.05
N ILE A 101 11.84 5.71 0.43
CA ILE A 101 11.71 7.16 0.37
C ILE A 101 10.61 7.57 -0.59
N SER A 102 10.56 6.95 -1.77
CA SER A 102 9.56 7.23 -2.79
C SER A 102 8.14 6.83 -2.38
N GLN A 103 7.98 5.96 -1.37
CA GLN A 103 6.69 5.60 -0.79
C GLN A 103 6.25 6.55 0.35
N ARG A 104 7.17 7.31 0.95
CA ARG A 104 6.88 8.17 2.10
C ARG A 104 6.22 9.48 1.69
N TRP A 105 5.37 10.02 2.58
CA TRP A 105 4.81 11.37 2.45
C TRP A 105 5.94 12.39 2.42
N GLY A 106 5.89 13.35 1.49
CA GLY A 106 6.93 14.36 1.33
C GLY A 106 6.43 15.60 0.60
N TYR A 107 7.26 16.63 0.56
CA TYR A 107 6.99 17.88 -0.13
C TYR A 107 7.73 17.95 -1.44
N THR A 108 7.08 18.46 -2.48
CA THR A 108 7.79 18.88 -3.69
C THR A 108 7.87 20.39 -3.68
N PHE A 109 9.09 20.91 -3.66
CA PHE A 109 9.35 22.34 -3.73
C PHE A 109 9.75 22.70 -5.16
N LYS A 110 8.83 23.36 -5.86
CA LYS A 110 9.09 23.92 -7.20
C LYS A 110 9.62 25.34 -7.02
N SER A 111 10.92 25.55 -7.01
CA SER A 111 11.46 26.91 -7.18
C SER A 111 12.65 26.89 -8.10
N GLU A 112 12.84 27.96 -8.85
CA GLU A 112 14.15 28.31 -9.37
C GLU A 112 15.07 28.60 -8.16
N VAL A 113 15.77 27.56 -7.66
CA VAL A 113 16.54 27.55 -6.40
C VAL A 113 17.58 28.67 -6.31
N SER A 114 17.89 29.33 -7.43
CA SER A 114 18.82 30.46 -7.52
C SER A 114 18.38 31.74 -6.78
N GLU A 115 17.12 31.89 -6.37
CA GLU A 115 16.63 33.16 -5.77
C GLU A 115 15.92 33.05 -4.40
N MET A 116 16.14 31.98 -3.64
CA MET A 116 15.51 31.83 -2.32
C MET A 116 15.98 32.92 -1.35
N LYS A 117 15.10 33.86 -1.00
CA LYS A 117 15.38 34.86 0.03
C LYS A 117 15.20 34.21 1.40
N LYS A 118 15.91 34.71 2.42
CA LYS A 118 15.80 34.22 3.80
C LYS A 118 14.35 34.12 4.33
N GLY A 119 13.47 35.03 3.88
CA GLY A 119 12.04 34.99 4.22
C GLY A 119 11.26 33.79 3.66
N ASP A 120 11.72 33.24 2.54
CA ASP A 120 11.10 32.08 1.89
C ASP A 120 11.39 30.80 2.68
N LEU A 121 12.60 30.68 3.23
CA LEU A 121 12.99 29.57 4.11
C LEU A 121 12.20 29.59 5.42
N ASP A 122 12.04 30.75 6.05
CA ASP A 122 11.24 30.88 7.28
C ASP A 122 9.75 30.59 7.03
N GLY A 123 9.26 30.91 5.82
CA GLY A 123 7.92 30.52 5.36
C GLY A 123 7.79 29.01 5.20
N LEU A 124 8.75 28.38 4.51
CA LEU A 124 8.81 26.93 4.31
C LEU A 124 8.87 26.18 5.64
N VAL A 125 9.75 26.59 6.56
CA VAL A 125 9.88 25.98 7.89
C VAL A 125 8.57 26.09 8.68
N ARG A 126 7.90 27.25 8.66
CA ARG A 126 6.60 27.40 9.33
C ARG A 126 5.52 26.52 8.73
N ASN A 127 5.45 26.42 7.41
CA ASN A 127 4.49 25.54 6.73
C ASN A 127 4.78 24.06 7.07
N LEU A 128 6.04 23.64 6.97
CA LEU A 128 6.48 22.29 7.35
C LEU A 128 6.13 21.97 8.80
N LEU A 129 6.40 22.86 9.75
CA LEU A 129 6.07 22.66 11.16
C LEU A 129 4.56 22.57 11.38
N SER A 130 3.78 23.45 10.76
CA SER A 130 2.31 23.46 10.85
C SER A 130 1.71 22.16 10.32
N GLU A 131 2.14 21.73 9.13
CA GLU A 131 1.63 20.52 8.50
C GLU A 131 2.16 19.25 9.16
N THR A 132 3.40 19.25 9.67
CA THR A 132 3.93 18.16 10.49
C THR A 132 3.13 18.02 11.79
N LYS A 133 2.77 19.14 12.43
CA LYS A 133 1.92 19.14 13.62
C LYS A 133 0.53 18.61 13.30
N LYS A 134 -0.10 19.09 12.22
CA LYS A 134 -1.38 18.58 11.73
C LYS A 134 -1.30 17.08 11.39
N HIS A 135 -0.19 16.64 10.80
CA HIS A 135 0.08 15.25 10.48
C HIS A 135 0.18 14.39 11.75
N LEU A 136 0.95 14.83 12.75
CA LEU A 136 1.08 14.16 14.04
C LEU A 136 -0.27 14.10 14.76
N GLU A 137 -1.02 15.21 14.83
CA GLU A 137 -2.33 15.27 15.47
C GLU A 137 -3.35 14.37 14.76
N ASN A 138 -3.40 14.40 13.43
CA ASN A 138 -4.23 13.49 12.65
C ASN A 138 -3.81 12.03 12.86
N ASN A 139 -2.53 11.70 12.76
CA ASN A 139 -2.06 10.33 12.99
C ASN A 139 -2.38 9.84 14.40
N LEU A 140 -2.16 10.65 15.43
CA LEU A 140 -2.51 10.31 16.82
C LEU A 140 -4.03 10.08 16.96
N ARG A 141 -4.84 10.99 16.42
CA ARG A 141 -6.31 10.87 16.42
C ARG A 141 -6.75 9.56 15.74
N TRP A 142 -6.21 9.25 14.56
CA TRP A 142 -6.54 8.03 13.82
C TRP A 142 -6.01 6.76 14.48
N ASN A 143 -4.80 6.77 15.03
CA ASN A 143 -4.21 5.62 15.72
C ASN A 143 -4.96 5.28 17.02
N ILE A 144 -5.53 6.28 17.70
CA ILE A 144 -6.32 6.07 18.93
C ILE A 144 -7.73 5.54 18.59
N LEU A 145 -8.35 6.02 17.49
CA LEU A 145 -9.73 5.68 17.14
C LEU A 145 -9.87 4.41 16.30
N LEU A 146 -8.83 4.08 15.54
CA LEU A 146 -8.74 2.88 14.71
C LEU A 146 -7.53 2.05 15.16
N PRO A 147 -7.59 1.41 16.35
CA PRO A 147 -6.46 0.68 16.94
C PRO A 147 -5.97 -0.51 16.08
N ALA A 148 -6.66 -0.83 14.99
CA ALA A 148 -6.28 -1.87 14.04
C ALA A 148 -6.14 -1.34 12.61
N LYS A 149 -5.52 -0.17 12.40
CA LYS A 149 -5.16 0.29 11.05
C LYS A 149 -4.48 -0.87 10.30
N PRO A 150 -4.97 -1.23 9.09
CA PRO A 150 -4.28 -2.21 8.28
C PRO A 150 -2.86 -1.75 7.99
N LYS A 151 -1.92 -2.69 8.03
CA LYS A 151 -0.52 -2.47 7.68
C LYS A 151 -0.34 -2.25 6.18
N TYR A 152 -1.30 -2.72 5.38
CA TYR A 152 -1.29 -2.61 3.93
C TYR A 152 -2.63 -2.07 3.46
N ASP A 153 -2.62 -1.20 2.48
CA ASP A 153 -3.83 -0.75 1.81
C ASP A 153 -4.37 -1.87 0.91
N VAL A 154 -3.48 -2.56 0.19
CA VAL A 154 -3.84 -3.55 -0.83
C VAL A 154 -3.06 -4.84 -0.62
N PHE A 155 -3.74 -5.98 -0.64
CA PHE A 155 -3.17 -7.30 -0.86
C PHE A 155 -3.42 -7.72 -2.32
N ILE A 156 -2.39 -8.18 -3.04
CA ILE A 156 -2.55 -8.71 -4.40
C ILE A 156 -2.49 -10.25 -4.35
N SER A 157 -3.64 -10.88 -4.53
CA SER A 157 -3.82 -12.34 -4.62
C SER A 157 -3.80 -12.77 -6.09
N TYR A 158 -2.95 -13.72 -6.45
CA TYR A 158 -2.73 -14.11 -7.85
C TYR A 158 -2.17 -15.54 -7.99
N ARG A 159 -2.35 -16.18 -9.16
CA ARG A 159 -1.66 -17.44 -9.46
C ARG A 159 -0.28 -17.14 -10.04
N VAL A 160 0.77 -17.61 -9.36
CA VAL A 160 2.17 -17.39 -9.80
C VAL A 160 2.44 -17.90 -11.22
N LYS A 161 1.75 -18.96 -11.65
CA LYS A 161 1.98 -19.56 -12.97
C LYS A 161 1.44 -18.72 -14.13
N SER A 162 0.37 -17.96 -13.92
CA SER A 162 -0.37 -17.27 -14.99
C SER A 162 -0.40 -15.75 -14.84
N GLU A 163 -0.54 -15.20 -13.64
CA GLU A 163 -0.72 -13.74 -13.43
C GLU A 163 0.51 -13.04 -12.85
N ARG A 164 1.67 -13.71 -12.78
CA ARG A 164 2.86 -13.17 -12.11
C ARG A 164 3.28 -11.81 -12.62
N ASP A 165 3.32 -11.61 -13.93
CA ASP A 165 3.88 -10.39 -14.51
C ASP A 165 2.90 -9.22 -14.38
N LEU A 166 1.59 -9.47 -14.56
CA LEU A 166 0.55 -8.48 -14.26
C LEU A 166 0.52 -8.12 -12.77
N ALA A 167 0.62 -9.09 -11.85
CA ALA A 167 0.67 -8.84 -10.41
C ALA A 167 1.86 -7.97 -10.00
N MET A 168 3.03 -8.23 -10.61
CA MET A 168 4.24 -7.43 -10.42
C MET A 168 4.07 -6.00 -10.96
N ALA A 169 3.54 -5.84 -12.18
CA ALA A 169 3.27 -4.53 -12.75
C ALA A 169 2.28 -3.74 -11.88
N LEU A 170 1.17 -4.37 -11.47
CA LEU A 170 0.17 -3.77 -10.59
C LEU A 170 0.75 -3.37 -9.24
N PHE A 171 1.62 -4.19 -8.65
CA PHE A 171 2.33 -3.83 -7.42
C PHE A 171 3.13 -2.54 -7.58
N TYR A 172 3.91 -2.41 -8.65
CA TYR A 172 4.73 -1.20 -8.87
C TYR A 172 3.88 0.03 -9.14
N VAL A 173 2.87 -0.11 -10.00
CA VAL A 173 1.95 0.99 -10.33
C VAL A 173 1.23 1.46 -9.07
N LEU A 174 0.58 0.57 -8.32
CA LEU A 174 -0.12 0.95 -7.08
C LEU A 174 0.83 1.51 -6.02
N SER A 175 2.06 0.99 -5.90
CA SER A 175 3.04 1.51 -4.93
C SER A 175 3.51 2.92 -5.29
N ALA A 176 3.45 3.31 -6.56
CA ALA A 176 3.76 4.65 -7.03
C ALA A 176 2.56 5.61 -6.88
N GLU A 177 1.35 5.08 -6.70
CA GLU A 177 0.14 5.91 -6.55
C GLU A 177 0.16 6.70 -5.25
N ARG A 178 -0.23 7.96 -5.37
CA ARG A 178 -0.36 8.89 -4.25
C ARG A 178 -1.83 9.20 -4.02
N GLN A 179 -2.30 8.98 -2.79
CA GLN A 179 -3.68 9.23 -2.42
C GLN A 179 -3.75 10.18 -1.23
N LEU A 180 -4.72 11.08 -1.27
CA LEU A 180 -5.05 11.93 -0.13
C LEU A 180 -5.90 11.13 0.84
N VAL A 181 -5.27 10.61 1.89
CA VAL A 181 -5.92 9.81 2.94
C VAL A 181 -5.95 10.64 4.22
N HIS A 182 -7.13 11.00 4.70
CA HIS A 182 -7.32 11.85 5.88
C HIS A 182 -6.51 13.16 5.84
N GLY A 183 -6.48 13.80 4.67
CA GLY A 183 -5.75 15.05 4.43
C GLY A 183 -4.23 14.88 4.29
N ILE A 184 -3.72 13.64 4.18
CA ILE A 184 -2.30 13.34 4.02
C ILE A 184 -2.07 12.67 2.65
N ASN A 185 -1.19 13.25 1.83
CA ASN A 185 -0.87 12.74 0.49
C ASN A 185 0.20 11.63 0.53
N ARG A 186 -0.18 10.38 0.80
CA ARG A 186 0.78 9.28 0.99
C ARG A 186 0.74 8.26 -0.15
N GLY A 187 1.83 7.49 -0.26
CA GLY A 187 1.86 6.29 -1.09
C GLY A 187 0.95 5.18 -0.54
N LEU A 188 0.50 4.29 -1.43
CA LEU A 188 -0.20 3.08 -1.02
C LEU A 188 0.79 2.03 -0.51
N GLU A 189 0.45 1.40 0.61
CA GLU A 189 1.19 0.26 1.16
C GLU A 189 0.64 -1.02 0.51
N VAL A 190 1.37 -1.59 -0.44
CA VAL A 190 0.92 -2.77 -1.20
C VAL A 190 1.64 -4.03 -0.70
N TYR A 191 0.90 -5.10 -0.46
CA TYR A 191 1.41 -6.42 -0.16
C TYR A 191 1.36 -7.31 -1.40
N LEU A 192 2.53 -7.82 -1.78
CA LEU A 192 2.68 -8.87 -2.79
C LEU A 192 3.61 -9.93 -2.19
N ASP A 193 3.14 -11.18 -2.06
CA ASP A 193 3.87 -12.28 -1.42
C ASP A 193 5.33 -12.36 -1.85
N LYS A 194 5.59 -12.32 -3.16
CA LYS A 194 6.94 -12.39 -3.74
C LYS A 194 7.88 -11.28 -3.27
N LYS A 195 7.34 -10.13 -2.86
CA LYS A 195 8.09 -8.95 -2.38
C LYS A 195 8.19 -8.90 -0.87
N CYS A 196 7.16 -9.36 -0.16
CA CYS A 196 7.02 -9.16 1.28
C CYS A 196 7.44 -10.38 2.12
N LEU A 197 7.40 -11.59 1.56
CA LEU A 197 7.81 -12.80 2.26
C LEU A 197 9.33 -12.88 2.40
N LYS A 198 9.81 -13.10 3.62
CA LYS A 198 11.24 -13.29 3.88
C LYS A 198 11.62 -14.73 3.56
N LYS A 199 12.79 -14.92 2.95
CA LYS A 199 13.30 -16.27 2.69
C LYS A 199 13.48 -17.02 4.02
N GLY A 200 12.80 -18.15 4.17
CA GLY A 200 12.89 -19.02 5.33
C GLY A 200 11.80 -18.84 6.39
N THR A 201 10.81 -17.96 6.19
CA THR A 201 9.60 -17.95 7.02
C THR A 201 8.55 -18.94 6.51
N ASP A 202 7.65 -19.38 7.40
CA ASP A 202 6.52 -20.21 7.00
C ASP A 202 5.56 -19.38 6.16
N TRP A 203 5.63 -19.61 4.85
CA TRP A 203 4.84 -18.88 3.87
C TRP A 203 3.36 -18.91 4.23
N ASN A 204 2.86 -20.06 4.73
CA ASN A 204 1.44 -20.25 5.09
C ASN A 204 0.94 -19.26 6.13
N VAL A 205 1.77 -18.97 7.13
CA VAL A 205 1.40 -18.08 8.22
C VAL A 205 1.54 -16.63 7.77
N ASP A 206 2.60 -16.32 7.04
CA ASP A 206 2.92 -14.94 6.68
C ASP A 206 2.02 -14.37 5.58
N PHE A 207 1.58 -15.16 4.60
CA PHE A 207 0.67 -14.67 3.56
C PHE A 207 -0.73 -14.41 4.15
N LEU A 208 -1.23 -15.30 5.03
CA LEU A 208 -2.50 -15.10 5.73
C LEU A 208 -2.45 -13.87 6.64
N ASN A 209 -1.27 -13.61 7.23
CA ASN A 209 -1.04 -12.37 7.95
C ASN A 209 -1.08 -11.15 7.02
N GLY A 210 -0.58 -11.26 5.78
CA GLY A 210 -0.75 -10.26 4.73
C GLY A 210 -2.22 -9.91 4.50
N ILE A 211 -3.06 -10.90 4.22
CA ILE A 211 -4.52 -10.71 4.01
C ILE A 211 -5.15 -10.04 5.23
N ARG A 212 -4.89 -10.57 6.44
CA ARG A 212 -5.41 -10.01 7.70
C ARG A 212 -4.87 -8.61 7.99
N ALA A 213 -3.73 -8.24 7.41
CA ALA A 213 -3.08 -6.95 7.56
C ALA A 213 -3.47 -5.94 6.47
N SER A 214 -4.29 -6.34 5.49
CA SER A 214 -4.71 -5.47 4.39
C SER A 214 -6.10 -4.85 4.60
N ALA A 215 -6.37 -3.72 3.93
CA ALA A 215 -7.69 -3.12 3.84
C ALA A 215 -8.52 -3.74 2.69
N ILE A 216 -7.86 -3.93 1.55
CA ILE A 216 -8.45 -4.51 0.34
C ILE A 216 -7.65 -5.72 -0.12
N VAL A 217 -8.36 -6.71 -0.65
CA VAL A 217 -7.81 -7.89 -1.31
C VAL A 217 -8.20 -7.84 -2.77
N VAL A 218 -7.23 -7.53 -3.64
CA VAL A 218 -7.36 -7.58 -5.08
C VAL A 218 -7.04 -9.00 -5.55
N VAL A 219 -8.00 -9.67 -6.17
CA VAL A 219 -7.85 -11.06 -6.61
C VAL A 219 -7.81 -11.12 -8.13
N LEU A 220 -6.67 -11.50 -8.71
CA LEU A 220 -6.52 -11.62 -10.16
C LEU A 220 -7.11 -12.94 -10.65
N ILE A 221 -8.18 -12.87 -11.43
CA ILE A 221 -8.98 -14.01 -11.89
C ILE A 221 -8.89 -14.12 -13.42
N SER A 222 -8.16 -15.12 -13.89
CA SER A 222 -8.18 -15.62 -15.27
C SER A 222 -8.73 -17.04 -15.32
N LYS A 223 -8.96 -17.55 -16.53
CA LYS A 223 -9.30 -18.96 -16.75
C LYS A 223 -8.25 -19.90 -16.12
N ASP A 224 -6.96 -19.59 -16.31
CA ASP A 224 -5.87 -20.42 -15.81
C ASP A 224 -5.72 -20.33 -14.29
N SER A 225 -5.99 -19.16 -13.71
CA SER A 225 -5.90 -18.94 -12.27
C SER A 225 -6.81 -19.89 -11.48
N VAL A 226 -8.01 -20.21 -12.00
CA VAL A 226 -9.02 -21.04 -11.30
C VAL A 226 -8.98 -22.52 -11.70
N THR A 227 -8.19 -22.93 -12.70
CA THR A 227 -8.17 -24.32 -13.20
C THR A 227 -7.97 -25.36 -12.08
N LYS A 228 -7.12 -25.06 -11.10
CA LYS A 228 -6.82 -25.98 -10.00
C LYS A 228 -7.94 -26.06 -8.95
N PHE A 229 -8.91 -25.14 -8.93
CA PHE A 229 -10.05 -25.23 -8.02
C PHE A 229 -10.89 -26.48 -8.27
N VAL A 230 -10.93 -26.97 -9.51
CA VAL A 230 -11.67 -28.19 -9.89
C VAL A 230 -11.20 -29.41 -9.07
N THR A 231 -9.90 -29.49 -8.77
CA THR A 231 -9.28 -30.60 -8.03
C THR A 231 -8.78 -30.19 -6.64
N ALA A 232 -9.14 -29.01 -6.14
CA ALA A 232 -8.68 -28.51 -4.84
C ALA A 232 -9.29 -29.28 -3.64
N HIS A 233 -10.30 -30.13 -3.87
CA HIS A 233 -10.81 -31.04 -2.84
C HIS A 233 -9.91 -32.29 -2.65
N GLU A 234 -8.91 -32.48 -3.52
CA GLU A 234 -7.97 -33.61 -3.49
C GLU A 234 -6.53 -33.14 -3.20
N SER A 235 -6.23 -31.85 -3.42
CA SER A 235 -4.90 -31.28 -3.25
C SER A 235 -4.98 -29.83 -2.78
N GLU A 236 -3.92 -29.36 -2.12
CA GLU A 236 -3.84 -27.99 -1.60
C GLU A 236 -3.85 -26.95 -2.73
N ASP A 237 -4.65 -25.89 -2.60
CA ASP A 237 -4.66 -24.74 -3.50
C ASP A 237 -4.56 -23.41 -2.74
N ASN A 238 -3.42 -22.73 -2.88
CA ASN A 238 -3.14 -21.51 -2.13
C ASN A 238 -4.05 -20.33 -2.51
N LEU A 239 -4.35 -20.18 -3.81
CA LEU A 239 -5.22 -19.09 -4.27
C LEU A 239 -6.64 -19.26 -3.73
N LEU A 240 -7.12 -20.51 -3.69
CA LEU A 240 -8.41 -20.80 -3.07
C LEU A 240 -8.38 -20.55 -1.55
N LEU A 241 -7.29 -20.93 -0.87
CA LEU A 241 -7.13 -20.67 0.56
C LEU A 241 -7.15 -19.16 0.87
N GLU A 242 -6.46 -18.36 0.06
CA GLU A 242 -6.44 -16.89 0.17
C GLU A 242 -7.86 -16.33 0.04
N LEU A 243 -8.61 -16.79 -0.96
CA LEU A 243 -9.98 -16.35 -1.19
C LEU A 243 -10.95 -16.77 -0.08
N GLU A 244 -10.86 -18.03 0.37
CA GLU A 244 -11.63 -18.52 1.53
C GLU A 244 -11.34 -17.70 2.79
N SER A 245 -10.07 -17.39 3.03
CA SER A 245 -9.64 -16.59 4.18
C SER A 245 -10.15 -15.15 4.09
N ALA A 246 -10.16 -14.57 2.88
CA ALA A 246 -10.73 -13.25 2.67
C ALA A 246 -12.23 -13.25 2.96
N PHE A 247 -12.99 -14.22 2.45
CA PHE A 247 -14.42 -14.34 2.75
C PHE A 247 -14.71 -14.57 4.24
N ASP A 248 -13.93 -15.41 4.91
CA ASP A 248 -14.02 -15.62 6.36
C ASP A 248 -13.85 -14.30 7.14
N ILE A 249 -12.85 -13.49 6.77
CA ILE A 249 -12.64 -12.18 7.39
C ILE A 249 -13.80 -11.23 7.09
N LEU A 250 -14.28 -11.19 5.85
CA LEU A 250 -15.41 -10.35 5.44
C LEU A 250 -16.67 -10.67 6.26
N ASP A 251 -16.96 -11.95 6.48
CA ASP A 251 -18.19 -12.39 7.15
C ASP A 251 -18.11 -12.28 8.69
N HIS A 252 -16.91 -12.43 9.26
CA HIS A 252 -16.77 -12.63 10.71
C HIS A 252 -16.00 -11.52 11.44
N ARG A 253 -15.25 -10.64 10.75
CA ARG A 253 -14.50 -9.54 11.40
C ARG A 253 -15.16 -8.18 11.23
N LYS A 254 -16.26 -7.96 11.96
CA LYS A 254 -17.01 -6.68 11.98
C LYS A 254 -16.16 -5.46 12.37
N SER A 255 -15.17 -5.64 13.24
CA SER A 255 -14.28 -4.57 13.69
C SER A 255 -13.28 -4.11 12.63
N ARG A 256 -13.07 -4.92 11.58
CA ARG A 256 -12.14 -4.62 10.50
C ARG A 256 -12.60 -5.28 9.20
N PRO A 257 -13.63 -4.72 8.56
CA PRO A 257 -14.11 -5.25 7.29
C PRO A 257 -13.01 -5.10 6.25
N ILE A 258 -12.74 -6.16 5.49
CA ILE A 258 -11.93 -6.07 4.28
C ILE A 258 -12.85 -5.83 3.08
N VAL A 259 -12.32 -5.30 2.00
CA VAL A 259 -13.02 -5.28 0.70
C VAL A 259 -12.34 -6.29 -0.22
N ILE A 260 -13.12 -7.11 -0.92
CA ILE A 260 -12.62 -8.05 -1.92
C ILE A 260 -12.95 -7.48 -3.30
N VAL A 261 -11.93 -7.25 -4.12
CA VAL A 261 -12.07 -6.68 -5.47
C VAL A 261 -11.54 -7.72 -6.47
N PRO A 262 -12.43 -8.49 -7.14
CA PRO A 262 -11.98 -9.37 -8.20
C PRO A 262 -11.59 -8.55 -9.43
N VAL A 263 -10.46 -8.93 -10.03
CA VAL A 263 -10.00 -8.43 -11.31
C VAL A 263 -10.16 -9.52 -12.35
N PHE A 264 -11.13 -9.36 -13.26
CA PHE A 264 -11.46 -10.34 -14.29
C PHE A 264 -10.59 -10.11 -15.53
N ILE A 265 -9.57 -10.94 -15.69
CA ILE A 265 -8.62 -10.87 -16.81
C ILE A 265 -9.30 -11.38 -18.08
N ASN A 266 -9.23 -10.58 -19.14
CA ASN A 266 -9.94 -10.76 -20.40
C ASN A 266 -11.46 -10.93 -20.20
N GLY A 267 -12.00 -10.30 -19.16
CA GLY A 267 -13.42 -10.40 -18.80
C GLY A 267 -13.87 -11.79 -18.34
N PHE A 268 -12.93 -12.68 -17.96
CA PHE A 268 -13.25 -14.03 -17.55
C PHE A 268 -13.94 -14.04 -16.18
N ILE A 269 -15.20 -14.48 -16.14
CA ILE A 269 -15.95 -14.76 -14.92
C ILE A 269 -16.14 -16.28 -14.80
N PRO A 270 -15.68 -16.93 -13.71
CA PRO A 270 -15.79 -18.38 -13.58
C PRO A 270 -17.25 -18.82 -13.44
N ASN A 271 -17.63 -19.87 -14.18
CA ASN A 271 -18.94 -20.52 -14.03
C ASN A 271 -18.94 -21.44 -12.79
N PRO A 272 -19.74 -21.17 -11.75
CA PRO A 272 -19.74 -21.97 -10.52
C PRO A 272 -20.04 -23.46 -10.74
N GLU A 273 -20.86 -23.81 -11.74
CA GLU A 273 -21.24 -25.19 -12.03
C GLU A 273 -20.06 -26.07 -12.50
N ALA A 274 -18.94 -25.45 -12.92
CA ALA A 274 -17.73 -26.18 -13.29
C ALA A 274 -16.91 -26.68 -12.08
N PHE A 275 -17.31 -26.33 -10.85
CA PHE A 275 -16.53 -26.57 -9.64
C PHE A 275 -17.25 -27.53 -8.67
N PRO A 276 -16.50 -28.36 -7.93
CA PRO A 276 -17.09 -29.39 -7.09
C PRO A 276 -17.82 -28.80 -5.88
N LYS A 277 -18.95 -29.43 -5.50
CA LYS A 277 -19.67 -29.18 -4.25
C LYS A 277 -18.99 -29.92 -3.07
N ARG A 278 -17.67 -29.78 -2.97
CA ARG A 278 -16.83 -30.37 -1.92
C ARG A 278 -16.03 -29.27 -1.23
N PHE A 279 -15.59 -29.52 -0.01
CA PHE A 279 -14.72 -28.60 0.71
C PHE A 279 -13.29 -28.66 0.17
N HIS A 280 -12.57 -27.55 0.31
CA HIS A 280 -11.15 -27.46 0.01
C HIS A 280 -10.33 -28.38 0.92
N TYR A 281 -9.38 -29.12 0.34
CA TYR A 281 -8.52 -30.07 1.06
C TYR A 281 -7.57 -29.38 2.05
N HIS A 282 -7.16 -28.15 1.77
CA HIS A 282 -6.05 -27.48 2.46
C HIS A 282 -6.21 -27.51 4.00
N PRO A 283 -5.17 -27.90 4.78
CA PRO A 283 -5.26 -27.99 6.24
C PRO A 283 -5.60 -26.66 6.93
N SER A 284 -5.05 -25.57 6.42
CA SER A 284 -5.34 -24.20 6.90
C SER A 284 -6.64 -23.59 6.39
N SER A 285 -7.41 -24.29 5.55
CA SER A 285 -8.70 -23.78 5.08
C SER A 285 -9.68 -23.65 6.25
N PRO A 286 -10.47 -22.56 6.32
CA PRO A 286 -11.55 -22.46 7.31
C PRO A 286 -12.66 -23.49 7.05
N ARG A 287 -12.74 -24.05 5.83
CA ARG A 287 -13.72 -25.07 5.40
C ARG A 287 -15.19 -24.70 5.70
N ILE A 288 -15.49 -23.41 5.64
CA ILE A 288 -16.85 -22.88 5.86
C ILE A 288 -17.72 -23.05 4.61
N LEU A 289 -17.12 -22.87 3.43
CA LEU A 289 -17.80 -22.93 2.13
C LEU A 289 -17.24 -24.08 1.29
N THR A 290 -18.09 -24.66 0.45
CA THR A 290 -17.62 -25.56 -0.62
C THR A 290 -16.91 -24.75 -1.70
N ILE A 291 -16.06 -25.41 -2.49
CA ILE A 291 -15.35 -24.76 -3.61
C ILE A 291 -16.36 -24.11 -4.56
N HIS A 292 -17.43 -24.82 -4.92
CA HIS A 292 -18.57 -24.28 -5.66
C HIS A 292 -19.11 -22.99 -5.03
N ALA A 293 -19.41 -22.98 -3.73
CA ALA A 293 -19.96 -21.81 -3.04
C ALA A 293 -18.99 -20.62 -3.00
N VAL A 294 -17.68 -20.87 -2.85
CA VAL A 294 -16.65 -19.83 -2.94
C VAL A 294 -16.67 -19.19 -4.33
N VAL A 295 -16.71 -20.00 -5.39
CA VAL A 295 -16.76 -19.49 -6.78
C VAL A 295 -18.08 -18.76 -7.07
N THR A 296 -19.22 -19.27 -6.56
CA THR A 296 -20.51 -18.58 -6.66
C THR A 296 -20.40 -17.17 -6.08
N ARG A 297 -19.88 -17.02 -4.86
CA ARG A 297 -19.71 -15.70 -4.24
C ARG A 297 -18.76 -14.81 -5.04
N LEU A 298 -17.61 -15.35 -5.46
CA LEU A 298 -16.64 -14.61 -6.28
C LEU A 298 -17.28 -14.05 -7.56
N SER A 299 -18.09 -14.85 -8.26
CA SER A 299 -18.77 -14.44 -9.50
C SER A 299 -19.84 -13.37 -9.32
N GLN A 300 -20.31 -13.17 -8.08
CA GLN A 300 -21.35 -12.19 -7.73
C GLN A 300 -20.77 -10.87 -7.20
N LEU A 301 -19.47 -10.84 -6.88
CA LEU A 301 -18.81 -9.62 -6.44
C LEU A 301 -18.69 -8.63 -7.62
N GLN A 302 -18.90 -7.35 -7.34
CA GLN A 302 -18.56 -6.29 -8.27
C GLN A 302 -17.03 -6.24 -8.44
N GLY A 303 -16.56 -6.37 -9.67
CA GLY A 303 -15.15 -6.42 -10.02
C GLY A 303 -14.74 -5.43 -11.08
N VAL A 304 -13.44 -5.43 -11.39
CA VAL A 304 -12.86 -4.65 -12.48
C VAL A 304 -12.39 -5.61 -13.56
N SER A 305 -12.68 -5.31 -14.83
CA SER A 305 -12.15 -6.09 -15.95
C SER A 305 -10.89 -5.44 -16.50
N VAL A 306 -9.93 -6.26 -16.90
CA VAL A 306 -8.74 -5.81 -17.63
C VAL A 306 -8.49 -6.73 -18.80
N TYR A 307 -8.04 -6.17 -19.92
CA TYR A 307 -7.68 -6.93 -21.10
C TYR A 307 -6.16 -6.87 -21.25
N THR A 308 -5.55 -8.04 -21.37
CA THR A 308 -4.10 -8.17 -21.58
C THR A 308 -3.88 -8.76 -22.96
N ASP A 309 -3.05 -8.11 -23.76
CA ASP A 309 -2.62 -8.68 -25.03
C ASP A 309 -1.57 -9.76 -24.75
N ASP A 310 -1.57 -10.83 -25.55
CA ASP A 310 -0.59 -11.93 -25.41
C ASP A 310 0.86 -11.48 -25.72
N GLU A 311 1.07 -10.25 -26.21
CA GLU A 311 2.39 -9.71 -26.55
C GLU A 311 2.96 -8.69 -25.52
N LYS A 312 4.04 -9.11 -24.85
CA LYS A 312 5.10 -8.31 -24.16
C LYS A 312 4.75 -7.55 -22.86
N ASP A 313 5.78 -7.38 -22.03
CA ASP A 313 5.79 -6.66 -20.73
C ASP A 313 5.16 -5.26 -20.73
N LYS A 314 5.22 -4.53 -21.86
CA LYS A 314 4.60 -3.18 -21.97
C LYS A 314 3.07 -3.26 -21.86
N SER A 315 2.46 -4.35 -22.31
CA SER A 315 1.01 -4.57 -22.18
C SER A 315 0.62 -4.70 -20.71
N ASN A 316 1.42 -5.40 -19.89
CA ASN A 316 1.11 -5.60 -18.47
C ASN A 316 1.14 -4.32 -17.64
N PHE A 317 2.05 -3.38 -17.92
CA PHE A 317 2.05 -2.09 -17.23
C PHE A 317 0.86 -1.21 -17.61
N GLN A 318 0.50 -1.17 -18.89
CA GLN A 318 -0.69 -0.43 -19.33
C GLN A 318 -1.98 -1.04 -18.76
N ALA A 319 -2.08 -2.37 -18.76
CA ALA A 319 -3.15 -3.11 -18.12
C ALA A 319 -3.22 -2.77 -16.61
N ALA A 320 -2.09 -2.80 -15.90
CA ALA A 320 -2.00 -2.42 -14.50
C ALA A 320 -2.41 -0.96 -14.24
N GLU A 321 -1.99 -0.01 -15.07
CA GLU A 321 -2.39 1.40 -14.98
C GLU A 321 -3.91 1.55 -15.15
N SER A 322 -4.52 0.81 -16.08
CA SER A 322 -5.98 0.83 -16.29
C SER A 322 -6.77 0.33 -15.07
N LEU A 323 -6.17 -0.51 -14.21
CA LEU A 323 -6.80 -1.04 -13.00
C LEU A 323 -6.81 -0.05 -11.83
N VAL A 324 -5.89 0.92 -11.81
CA VAL A 324 -5.70 1.83 -10.67
C VAL A 324 -7.00 2.55 -10.27
N PRO A 325 -7.78 3.17 -11.17
CA PRO A 325 -9.00 3.85 -10.77
C PRO A 325 -10.01 2.91 -10.11
N GLY A 326 -10.15 1.69 -10.65
CA GLY A 326 -11.08 0.67 -10.13
C GLY A 326 -10.65 0.09 -8.78
N VAL A 327 -9.34 -0.02 -8.51
CA VAL A 327 -8.86 -0.43 -7.18
C VAL A 327 -8.95 0.72 -6.17
N THR A 328 -8.58 1.93 -6.58
CA THR A 328 -8.50 3.09 -5.67
C THR A 328 -9.86 3.66 -5.28
N ILE A 329 -10.91 3.50 -6.09
CA ILE A 329 -12.27 3.89 -5.71
C ILE A 329 -12.73 3.11 -4.48
N HIS A 330 -12.52 1.80 -4.45
CA HIS A 330 -12.87 0.96 -3.31
C HIS A 330 -12.03 1.29 -2.06
N LEU A 331 -10.76 1.67 -2.22
CA LEU A 331 -9.94 2.17 -1.11
C LEU A 331 -10.52 3.46 -0.52
N LYS A 332 -10.91 4.40 -1.38
CA LYS A 332 -11.50 5.67 -0.96
C LYS A 332 -12.82 5.48 -0.23
N GLU A 333 -13.69 4.61 -0.74
CA GLU A 333 -14.94 4.23 -0.08
C GLU A 333 -14.67 3.60 1.30
N HIS A 334 -13.70 2.69 1.38
CA HIS A 334 -13.30 2.09 2.64
C HIS A 334 -12.80 3.13 3.64
N TRP A 335 -11.91 4.05 3.23
CA TRP A 335 -11.40 5.11 4.11
C TRP A 335 -12.49 6.09 4.53
N ALA A 336 -13.43 6.44 3.64
CA ALA A 336 -14.55 7.31 3.95
C ALA A 336 -15.47 6.69 5.02
N GLU A 337 -15.73 5.37 4.93
CA GLU A 337 -16.50 4.65 5.94
C GLU A 337 -15.77 4.58 7.29
N GLN A 338 -14.45 4.35 7.28
CA GLN A 338 -13.64 4.41 8.50
C GLN A 338 -13.67 5.81 9.13
N GLU A 339 -13.61 6.85 8.30
CA GLU A 339 -13.67 8.23 8.74
C GLU A 339 -15.04 8.59 9.34
N LYS A 340 -16.13 8.15 8.68
CA LYS A 340 -17.49 8.28 9.21
C LYS A 340 -17.63 7.63 10.58
N ARG A 341 -17.12 6.41 10.77
CA ARG A 341 -17.15 5.69 12.05
C ARG A 341 -16.36 6.41 13.14
N ALA A 342 -15.14 6.85 12.83
CA ALA A 342 -14.32 7.57 13.80
C ALA A 342 -14.96 8.91 14.20
N ASN A 343 -15.56 9.64 13.25
CA ASN A 343 -16.26 10.88 13.55
C ASN A 343 -17.51 10.65 14.42
N ALA A 344 -18.26 9.58 14.19
CA ALA A 344 -19.40 9.21 15.04
C ALA A 344 -18.98 8.91 16.49
N LEU A 345 -17.81 8.30 16.69
CA LEU A 345 -17.26 8.04 18.04
C LEU A 345 -16.79 9.32 18.74
N LEU A 346 -16.25 10.28 18.00
CA LEU A 346 -15.71 11.52 18.56
C LEU A 346 -16.78 12.59 18.84
N TYR A 347 -17.81 12.65 18.02
CA TYR A 347 -18.85 13.67 18.09
C TYR A 347 -20.25 13.02 18.12
N PRO A 348 -20.57 12.27 19.19
CA PRO A 348 -21.83 11.55 19.29
C PRO A 348 -23.04 12.51 19.27
N GLU A 349 -22.89 13.75 19.72
CA GLU A 349 -24.00 14.71 19.84
C GLU A 349 -24.42 15.29 18.47
N VAL A 350 -23.49 15.50 17.53
CA VAL A 350 -23.74 16.12 16.22
C VAL A 350 -24.47 15.17 15.25
N THR A 351 -24.34 13.86 15.44
CA THR A 351 -24.99 12.87 14.57
C THR A 351 -26.47 12.65 14.90
N SER A 352 -26.93 13.09 16.07
CA SER A 352 -28.32 12.89 16.53
C SER A 352 -29.32 13.95 16.05
N SER A 353 -28.84 15.08 15.51
CA SER A 353 -29.69 16.22 15.12
C SER A 353 -30.07 16.26 13.64
N ASN A 354 -29.35 15.55 12.74
CA ASN A 354 -29.63 15.62 11.29
C ASN A 354 -30.62 14.55 10.80
N ASP A 355 -30.86 13.47 11.54
CA ASP A 355 -31.81 12.42 11.14
C ASP A 355 -33.28 12.76 11.51
N LYS A 356 -33.54 13.89 12.19
CA LYS A 356 -34.91 14.30 12.56
C LYS A 356 -35.58 15.25 11.57
N ASP A 357 -34.84 15.81 10.61
CA ASP A 357 -35.37 16.81 9.67
C ASP A 357 -35.65 16.25 8.26
N GLU A 358 -35.27 14.99 7.95
CA GLU A 358 -35.60 14.36 6.65
C GLU A 358 -36.90 13.53 6.65
N GLU A 359 -37.56 13.31 7.80
CA GLU A 359 -38.81 12.54 7.88
C GLU A 359 -40.10 13.40 7.93
N ALA A 360 -40.00 14.72 7.79
CA ALA A 360 -41.12 15.65 7.93
C ALA A 360 -41.47 16.44 6.65
N VAL A 361 -41.51 15.81 5.47
CA VAL A 361 -42.18 16.39 4.28
C VAL A 361 -42.90 15.31 3.46
N ILE A 362 -43.84 14.59 4.07
CA ILE A 362 -44.98 14.00 3.35
C ILE A 362 -46.23 14.19 4.21
N ALA A 363 -46.82 15.37 4.16
CA ALA A 363 -48.18 15.59 4.64
C ALA A 363 -48.92 16.53 3.69
N GLU A 364 -50.00 15.99 3.13
CA GLU A 364 -51.18 16.65 2.57
C GLU A 364 -51.08 17.27 1.16
N ILE A 365 -51.50 16.46 0.18
CA ILE A 365 -52.17 16.94 -1.04
C ILE A 365 -53.68 16.91 -0.75
N PRO A 366 -54.40 18.04 -0.77
CA PRO A 366 -55.85 18.04 -0.62
C PRO A 366 -56.53 17.67 -1.95
N ILE A 367 -57.66 16.97 -1.83
CA ILE A 367 -58.53 16.44 -2.90
C ILE A 367 -59.06 17.54 -3.81
#